data_AF-A0A923E926-F1
#
_entry.id   AF-A0A923E926-F1
#
_cell.length_a   1.000
_cell.length_b   1.000
_cell.length_c   1.000
_cell.angle_alpha   90.00
_cell.angle_beta   90.00
_cell.angle_gamma   90.00
#
_symmetry.space_group_name_H-M   'P 1'
#
loop_
_entity.id
_entity.type
_entity.pdbx_description
1 polymer ?
#
loop_
_entity_poly.entity_id
_entity_poly.type
_entity_poly.pdbx_seq_one_letter_code
_entity_poly.pdbx_strand_id
1 'polypeptide(L)' 'MVESVFETIIMGSNTIFLDIPEEQYLLKYTSLSLDSAQNLADYYFKYRGRDVMPEVKDIDLNSDIHRVKITVELNEPKRA' A
#
# COMPACT_ATOMS: atom_id res chain seq x y z
N MET A 1 -1.65 -12.62 0.21
CA MET A 1 -1.07 -11.25 0.23
C MET A 1 -2.13 -10.18 0.13
N VAL A 2 -2.72 -9.91 -1.04
CA VAL A 2 -3.70 -8.81 -1.22
C VAL A 2 -4.91 -8.95 -0.29
N GLU A 3 -5.38 -10.17 -0.08
CA GLU A 3 -6.49 -10.48 0.85
C GLU A 3 -6.17 -10.21 2.32
N SER A 4 -4.89 -10.11 2.67
CA SER A 4 -4.41 -9.86 4.03
C SER A 4 -3.95 -8.42 4.24
N VAL A 5 -4.11 -7.57 3.23
CA VAL A 5 -3.89 -6.13 3.34
C VAL A 5 -5.10 -5.52 4.04
N PHE A 6 -4.85 -4.85 5.16
CA PHE A 6 -5.86 -4.05 5.84
C PHE A 6 -5.73 -2.60 5.39
N GLU A 7 -6.81 -2.04 4.85
CA GLU A 7 -6.85 -0.66 4.34
C GLU A 7 -7.47 0.26 5.38
N THR A 8 -6.75 1.32 5.76
CA THR A 8 -7.26 2.41 6.60
C THR A 8 -7.36 3.69 5.78
N ILE A 9 -8.57 4.24 5.66
CA ILE A 9 -8.84 5.48 4.91
C ILE A 9 -8.91 6.66 5.88
N ILE A 10 -8.12 7.71 5.65
CA ILE A 10 -8.21 8.95 6.43
C ILE A 10 -9.35 9.80 5.87
N MET A 11 -10.42 9.95 6.65
CA MET A 11 -11.56 10.78 6.23
C MET A 11 -11.14 12.23 5.96
N GLY A 12 -11.56 12.77 4.81
CA GLY A 12 -11.20 14.14 4.39
C GLY A 12 -9.79 14.29 3.82
N SER A 13 -9.08 13.17 3.58
CA SER A 13 -7.78 13.15 2.91
C SER A 13 -7.78 12.12 1.77
N ASN A 14 -6.88 12.31 0.81
CA ASN A 14 -6.58 11.32 -0.24
C ASN A 14 -5.55 10.28 0.23
N THR A 15 -5.09 10.37 1.47
CA THR A 15 -4.13 9.42 2.05
C THR A 15 -4.84 8.18 2.59
N ILE A 16 -4.28 7.03 2.26
CA ILE A 16 -4.63 5.75 2.86
C ILE A 16 -3.40 5.07 3.47
N PHE A 17 -3.64 4.15 4.40
CA PHE A 17 -2.62 3.23 4.90
C PHE A 17 -2.95 1.81 4.48
N LEU A 18 -1.95 1.10 3.98
CA LEU A 18 -2.01 -0.34 3.73
C LEU A 18 -1.17 -1.05 4.79
N ASP A 19 -1.83 -1.78 5.69
CA ASP A 19 -1.21 -2.54 6.76
C ASP A 19 -1.13 -4.03 6.39
N ILE A 20 0.08 -4.54 6.27
CA ILE A 20 0.37 -5.87 5.73
C ILE A 20 1.16 -6.65 6.77
N PRO A 21 0.80 -7.92 7.06
CA PRO A 21 1.65 -8.77 7.90
C PRO A 21 3.08 -8.85 7.32
N GLU A 22 4.09 -8.61 8.16
CA GLU A 22 5.50 -8.59 7.76
C GLU A 22 5.90 -9.85 7.00
N GLU A 23 5.56 -11.02 7.54
CA GLU A 23 5.83 -12.32 6.93
C GLU A 23 5.27 -12.40 5.50
N GLN A 24 4.04 -11.89 5.29
CA GLN A 24 3.46 -11.90 3.95
C GLN A 24 4.19 -10.94 3.02
N TYR A 25 4.53 -9.75 3.47
CA TYR A 25 5.28 -8.79 2.65
C TYR A 25 6.62 -9.39 2.19
N LEU A 26 7.36 -10.00 3.13
CA LEU A 26 8.67 -10.59 2.88
C LEU A 26 8.65 -11.85 2.00
N LEU A 27 7.50 -12.51 1.83
CA LEU A 27 7.37 -13.61 0.84
C LEU A 27 7.52 -13.14 -0.61
N LYS A 28 7.27 -11.86 -0.91
CA LYS A 28 7.28 -11.32 -2.28
C LYS A 28 8.30 -10.22 -2.49
N TYR A 29 8.66 -9.49 -1.44
CA TYR A 29 9.59 -8.37 -1.50
C TYR A 29 10.72 -8.57 -0.49
N THR A 30 11.95 -8.64 -0.97
CA THR A 30 13.14 -8.93 -0.16
C THR A 30 13.58 -7.77 0.73
N SER A 31 13.04 -6.58 0.53
CA SER A 31 13.36 -5.39 1.33
C SER A 31 12.21 -4.38 1.35
N LEU A 32 12.20 -3.55 2.40
CA LEU A 32 11.32 -2.39 2.52
C LEU A 32 11.88 -1.27 1.63
N SER A 33 11.36 -1.18 0.41
CA SER A 33 11.74 -0.14 -0.56
C SER A 33 10.51 0.52 -1.14
N LEU A 34 10.62 1.81 -1.46
CA LEU A 34 9.54 2.57 -2.08
C LEU A 34 9.10 1.94 -3.40
N ASP A 35 10.03 1.46 -4.23
CA ASP A 35 9.69 0.76 -5.48
C ASP A 35 8.88 -0.52 -5.25
N SER A 36 9.25 -1.33 -4.26
CA SER A 36 8.51 -2.55 -3.92
C SER A 36 7.11 -2.23 -3.39
N ALA A 37 7.02 -1.21 -2.54
CA ALA A 37 5.77 -0.71 -2.00
C ALA A 37 4.86 -0.16 -3.11
N GLN A 38 5.42 0.59 -4.06
CA GLN A 38 4.69 1.16 -5.20
C GLN A 38 4.12 0.05 -6.08
N ASN A 39 4.93 -0.96 -6.43
CA ASN A 39 4.47 -2.12 -7.18
C ASN A 39 3.34 -2.88 -6.46
N LEU A 40 3.42 -2.98 -5.12
CA LEU A 40 2.35 -3.59 -4.32
C LEU A 40 1.07 -2.75 -4.38
N ALA A 41 1.18 -1.44 -4.18
CA ALA A 41 0.05 -0.52 -4.20
C ALA A 41 -0.65 -0.57 -5.57
N ASP A 42 0.10 -0.42 -6.66
CA ASP A 42 -0.43 -0.52 -8.04
C ASP A 42 -1.19 -1.84 -8.25
N TYR A 43 -0.60 -2.95 -7.83
CA TYR A 43 -1.25 -4.26 -7.93
C TYR A 43 -2.50 -4.37 -7.05
N TYR A 44 -2.46 -3.87 -5.82
CA TYR A 44 -3.56 -3.90 -4.85
C TYR A 44 -4.79 -3.17 -5.40
N PHE A 45 -4.64 -1.91 -5.84
CA PHE A 45 -5.77 -1.12 -6.33
C PHE A 45 -6.32 -1.65 -7.66
N LYS A 46 -5.43 -2.08 -8.56
CA LYS A 46 -5.83 -2.75 -9.80
C LYS A 46 -6.61 -4.04 -9.54
N TYR A 47 -6.16 -4.87 -8.60
CA TYR A 47 -6.84 -6.10 -8.20
C TYR A 47 -8.21 -5.84 -7.58
N ARG A 48 -8.34 -4.75 -6.81
CA ARG A 48 -9.62 -4.28 -6.25
C ARG A 48 -10.55 -3.62 -7.29
N GLY A 49 -10.13 -3.49 -8.55
CA GLY A 49 -10.90 -2.85 -9.60
C GLY A 49 -11.08 -1.34 -9.42
N ARG A 50 -10.18 -0.68 -8.66
CA ARG A 50 -10.22 0.77 -8.42
C ARG A 50 -9.41 1.48 -9.48
N ASP A 51 -10.05 2.38 -10.22
CA ASP A 51 -9.41 3.26 -11.19
C ASP A 51 -8.85 4.49 -10.47
N VAL A 52 -7.66 4.32 -9.87
CA VAL A 52 -6.93 5.36 -9.12
C VAL A 52 -5.44 5.27 -9.47
N MET A 53 -4.71 6.37 -9.30
CA MET A 53 -3.26 6.40 -9.39
C MET A 53 -2.67 6.48 -7.97
N PRO A 54 -2.30 5.34 -7.36
CA PRO A 54 -1.68 5.34 -6.04
C PRO A 54 -0.24 5.85 -6.13
N GLU A 55 0.16 6.68 -5.18
CA GLU A 55 1.55 7.15 -5.03
C GLU A 55 2.02 6.84 -3.61
N VAL A 56 3.01 5.96 -3.48
CA VAL A 56 3.60 5.63 -2.18
C VAL A 56 4.46 6.77 -1.70
N LYS A 57 4.13 7.31 -0.52
CA LYS A 57 4.88 8.38 0.13
C LYS A 57 5.88 7.85 1.14
N ASP A 58 5.55 6.74 1.79
CA ASP A 58 6.36 6.18 2.86
C ASP A 58 6.11 4.69 3.05
N ILE A 59 7.10 3.99 3.58
CA ILE A 59 7.03 2.59 4.01
C ILE A 59 7.80 2.41 5.31
N ASP A 60 7.13 1.83 6.29
CA ASP A 60 7.70 1.58 7.61
C ASP A 60 7.38 0.16 8.10
N LEU A 61 8.27 -0.40 8.92
CA LEU A 61 8.03 -1.65 9.62
C LEU A 61 7.77 -1.36 11.09
N ASN A 62 6.54 -1.63 11.52
CA ASN A 62 6.23 -1.66 12.94
C ASN A 62 6.60 -3.04 13.50
N SER A 63 7.82 -3.15 14.04
CA SER A 63 8.35 -4.37 14.63
C SER A 63 7.59 -4.85 15.86
N ASP A 64 6.89 -3.97 16.59
CA ASP A 64 6.15 -4.35 17.80
C ASP A 64 4.92 -5.20 17.49
N ILE A 65 4.34 -5.03 16.30
CA ILE A 65 3.15 -5.76 15.84
C ILE A 65 3.40 -6.60 14.58
N HIS A 66 4.65 -6.68 14.11
CA HIS A 66 5.06 -7.38 12.90
C HIS A 66 4.23 -7.00 11.67
N ARG A 67 4.05 -5.69 11.43
CA ARG A 67 3.32 -5.17 10.27
C ARG A 67 4.13 -4.15 9.49
N VAL A 68 4.11 -4.30 8.17
CA VAL A 68 4.57 -3.29 7.24
C VAL A 68 3.41 -2.33 6.95
N LYS A 69 3.66 -1.05 7.20
CA LYS A 69 2.72 0.02 6.91
C LYS A 69 3.21 0.77 5.69
N ILE A 70 2.35 0.87 4.68
CA ILE A 70 2.61 1.67 3.48
C ILE A 70 1.66 2.86 3.47
N THR A 71 2.21 4.06 3.38
CA THR A 71 1.44 5.28 3.25
C THR A 71 1.28 5.60 1.76
N VAL A 72 0.04 5.69 1.30
CA VAL A 72 -0.28 5.91 -0.11
C VAL A 72 -1.17 7.15 -0.25
N GLU A 73 -0.84 8.03 -1.16
CA GLU A 73 -1.72 9.09 -1.63
C GLU A 73 -2.45 8.62 -2.89
N LEU A 74 -3.77 8.79 -2.92
CA LEU A 74 -4.60 8.43 -4.05
C LEU A 74 -4.90 9.65 -4.92
N ASN A 75 -4.45 9.59 -6.16
CA ASN A 75 -4.76 10.60 -7.16
C ASN A 75 -5.84 10.09 -8.11
N GLU A 76 -6.72 10.99 -8.58
CA GLU A 76 -7.63 10.66 -9.66
C GLU A 76 -6.82 10.37 -10.95
N PRO A 77 -7.20 9.36 -11.74
CA PRO A 77 -6.61 9.18 -13.05
C PRO A 77 -6.89 10.45 -13.87
N LYS A 78 -5.85 11.04 -14.48
CA LYS A 78 -6.03 12.15 -15.40
C LYS A 78 -6.98 11.71 -16.52
N ARG A 79 -8.23 12.17 -16.47
CA ARG A 79 -9.13 12.11 -17.62
C ARG A 79 -8.56 13.06 -18.67
N ALA A 80 -7.99 12.47 -19.73
CA ALA A 80 -7.59 13.19 -20.93
C ALA A 80 -8.81 13.67 -21.72
#